data_AF-A0A0A0NQB9-F1
#
_entry.id   AF-A0A0A0NQB9-F1
#
_cell.length_a   1.000
_cell.length_b   1.000
_cell.length_c   1.000
_cell.angle_alpha   90.00
_cell.angle_beta   90.00
_cell.angle_gamma   90.00
#
_symmetry.space_group_name_H-M   'P 1'
#
loop_
_entity.id
_entity.type
_entity.pdbx_description
1 polymer ?
#
loop_
_entity_poly.entity_id
_entity_poly.type
_entity_poly.pdbx_seq_one_letter_code
_entity_poly.pdbx_strand_id
1 'polypeptide(L)'
;MSHRTALRHNRHARKAAAAMIIAVAALGLTACQDGETDSSSSPSASASAPQSPAPTANDQDQGQDQAKDTAKGTPRKPGMRCTNQIDYAGDTRDNATINSIGNDTGYCPPIQKEETSKGTLRKGDMKCTDQINYAGDHRDNATINSIGNDTGYCPPIEK
;
A
#
# COMPACT_ATOMS: atom_id res chain seq x y z
N MET A 1 41.05 -16.63 -40.63
CA MET A 1 40.19 -15.83 -41.50
C MET A 1 39.49 -14.79 -40.64
N SER A 2 39.78 -13.52 -40.87
CA SER A 2 39.29 -12.38 -40.08
C SER A 2 38.03 -11.78 -40.69
N HIS A 3 36.92 -11.71 -39.96
CA HIS A 3 35.78 -10.82 -40.25
C HIS A 3 35.18 -10.37 -38.90
N ARG A 4 35.58 -9.19 -38.39
CA ARG A 4 34.95 -7.86 -38.58
C ARG A 4 33.69 -7.65 -37.74
N THR A 5 33.88 -6.96 -36.62
CA THR A 5 32.89 -6.21 -35.84
C THR A 5 32.18 -5.15 -36.70
N ALA A 6 30.85 -5.07 -36.62
CA ALA A 6 30.08 -3.93 -37.14
C ALA A 6 29.00 -3.50 -36.14
N LEU A 7 29.22 -2.32 -35.54
CA LEU A 7 28.24 -1.47 -34.87
C LEU A 7 27.20 -0.92 -35.86
N ARG A 8 25.95 -0.74 -35.39
CA ARG A 8 25.07 0.45 -35.59
C ARG A 8 23.64 0.11 -35.12
N HIS A 9 23.23 0.63 -33.96
CA HIS A 9 22.43 1.86 -33.82
C HIS A 9 21.05 1.79 -34.52
N ASN A 10 20.02 1.36 -33.79
CA ASN A 10 18.63 1.74 -34.11
C ASN A 10 18.20 2.87 -33.15
N ARG A 11 18.51 4.10 -33.58
CA ARG A 11 17.93 5.33 -33.04
C ARG A 11 16.57 5.53 -33.71
N HIS A 12 15.48 5.26 -33.01
CA HIS A 12 14.17 5.77 -33.42
C HIS A 12 14.01 7.18 -32.84
N ALA A 13 14.37 8.17 -33.65
CA ALA A 13 13.99 9.56 -33.46
C ALA A 13 12.72 9.85 -34.28
N ARG A 14 11.81 10.63 -33.68
CA ARG A 14 10.77 11.54 -34.22
C ARG A 14 9.63 11.56 -33.18
N LYS A 15 9.00 12.68 -32.79
CA LYS A 15 9.01 14.09 -33.21
C LYS A 15 8.33 14.86 -32.07
N ALA A 16 8.79 16.09 -31.81
CA ALA A 16 8.14 17.02 -30.89
C ALA A 16 6.78 17.53 -31.44
N ALA A 17 5.86 17.85 -30.54
CA ALA A 17 4.84 18.89 -30.73
C ALA A 17 4.52 19.52 -29.36
N ALA A 18 4.46 20.85 -29.33
CA ALA A 18 4.39 21.70 -28.15
C ALA A 18 3.04 22.44 -28.04
N ALA A 19 2.83 23.06 -26.87
CA ALA A 19 1.86 24.12 -26.51
C ALA A 19 0.39 23.67 -26.30
N MET A 20 -0.37 24.14 -25.32
CA MET A 20 -0.61 25.55 -24.93
C MET A 20 -1.01 25.72 -23.45
N ILE A 21 -0.71 26.91 -22.93
CA ILE A 21 -1.08 27.45 -21.61
C ILE A 21 -2.52 27.95 -21.63
N ILE A 22 -3.28 27.73 -20.55
CA ILE A 22 -4.43 28.57 -20.20
C ILE A 22 -4.26 29.02 -18.74
N ALA A 23 -3.95 30.30 -18.58
CA ALA A 23 -4.06 31.02 -17.33
C ALA A 23 -5.50 31.53 -17.19
N VAL A 24 -6.11 31.31 -16.03
CA VAL A 24 -7.31 32.03 -15.62
C VAL A 24 -7.01 32.69 -14.29
N ALA A 25 -7.13 34.01 -14.28
CA ALA A 25 -7.10 34.86 -13.09
C ALA A 25 -8.52 35.36 -12.80
N ALA A 26 -8.96 35.28 -11.55
CA ALA A 26 -9.95 36.15 -10.90
C ALA A 26 -9.89 35.83 -9.40
N LEU A 27 -9.19 36.61 -8.57
CA LEU A 27 -9.69 37.76 -7.81
C LEU A 27 -11.08 37.55 -7.17
N GLY A 28 -11.05 37.33 -5.86
CA GLY A 28 -12.18 37.48 -4.94
C GLY A 28 -11.66 37.70 -3.53
N LEU A 29 -11.36 38.96 -3.17
CA LEU A 29 -11.25 39.37 -1.77
C LEU A 29 -12.65 39.71 -1.28
N THR A 30 -13.15 39.00 -0.27
CA THR A 30 -14.20 39.53 0.61
C THR A 30 -13.70 39.43 2.05
N ALA A 31 -13.06 40.50 2.51
CA ALA A 31 -13.05 40.81 3.92
C ALA A 31 -14.46 41.29 4.28
N CYS A 32 -15.13 40.65 5.22
CA CYS A 32 -16.17 41.33 5.99
C CYS A 32 -16.06 40.90 7.44
N GLN A 33 -15.82 41.94 8.23
CA GLN A 33 -15.57 42.04 9.65
C GLN A 33 -16.84 41.73 10.46
N ASP A 34 -16.59 41.43 11.72
CA ASP A 34 -17.45 41.13 12.87
C ASP A 34 -18.65 42.07 13.11
N GLY A 35 -19.69 41.55 13.79
CA GLY A 35 -20.40 42.31 14.85
C GLY A 35 -21.92 42.53 14.75
N GLU A 36 -22.62 42.07 15.81
CA GLU A 36 -23.92 42.49 16.40
C GLU A 36 -25.30 42.35 15.71
N THR A 37 -26.09 41.39 16.26
CA THR A 37 -27.38 41.52 17.00
C THR A 37 -28.44 42.59 16.61
N ASP A 38 -29.66 42.20 16.20
CA ASP A 38 -30.86 42.01 17.07
C ASP A 38 -32.23 41.89 16.33
N SER A 39 -33.06 40.96 16.83
CA SER A 39 -34.54 41.00 16.99
C SER A 39 -35.56 40.82 15.83
N SER A 40 -36.10 39.58 15.80
CA SER A 40 -37.51 39.15 15.97
C SER A 40 -38.64 39.49 14.97
N SER A 41 -39.23 38.44 14.37
CA SER A 41 -40.64 38.01 14.59
C SER A 41 -41.00 36.72 13.82
N SER A 42 -41.34 35.66 14.56
CA SER A 42 -42.05 34.42 14.12
C SER A 42 -43.55 34.55 14.51
N PRO A 43 -44.49 33.57 14.33
CA PRO A 43 -44.36 32.18 13.83
C PRO A 43 -45.50 31.69 12.90
N SER A 44 -45.35 30.51 12.30
CA SER A 44 -46.40 29.45 12.31
C SER A 44 -45.95 28.13 11.66
N ALA A 45 -46.36 27.05 12.33
CA ALA A 45 -46.43 25.64 11.93
C ALA A 45 -45.16 24.75 12.05
N SER A 46 -45.09 24.06 13.21
CA SER A 46 -44.21 22.95 13.56
C SER A 46 -44.64 21.61 12.97
N ALA A 47 -43.67 20.78 12.56
CA ALA A 47 -43.49 19.39 13.02
C ALA A 47 -42.12 18.80 12.57
N SER A 48 -41.22 18.69 13.56
CA SER A 48 -40.01 17.85 13.81
C SER A 48 -39.69 16.69 12.84
N ALA A 49 -38.44 16.27 12.52
CA ALA A 49 -37.05 16.45 12.98
C ALA A 49 -36.09 15.67 11.99
N PRO A 50 -34.77 15.50 12.22
CA PRO A 50 -33.71 16.43 12.62
C PRO A 50 -32.58 16.56 11.55
N GLN A 51 -31.78 17.61 11.71
CA GLN A 51 -30.63 18.01 10.89
C GLN A 51 -29.40 17.10 11.10
N SER A 52 -28.53 17.01 10.09
CA SER A 52 -27.09 16.78 10.30
C SER A 52 -26.31 17.69 9.34
N PRO A 53 -25.41 18.55 9.86
CA PRO A 53 -24.68 19.54 9.08
C PRO A 53 -23.51 18.94 8.30
N ALA A 54 -23.20 19.58 7.18
CA ALA A 54 -21.94 19.39 6.45
C ALA A 54 -20.74 19.78 7.34
N PRO A 55 -19.64 19.02 7.36
CA PRO A 55 -18.43 19.49 8.01
C PRO A 55 -17.68 20.40 7.04
N THR A 56 -17.65 21.68 7.39
CA THR A 56 -16.67 22.67 6.96
C THR A 56 -15.27 22.20 7.33
N ALA A 57 -14.39 22.10 6.33
CA ALA A 57 -12.96 21.91 6.56
C ALA A 57 -12.34 23.25 6.98
N ASN A 58 -11.90 23.32 8.23
CA ASN A 58 -10.72 24.08 8.65
C ASN A 58 -10.40 23.65 10.09
N ASP A 59 -9.36 22.85 10.25
CA ASP A 59 -8.58 22.78 11.48
C ASP A 59 -7.13 22.48 11.11
N GLN A 60 -6.29 23.50 11.21
CA GLN A 60 -4.88 23.31 11.53
C GLN A 60 -4.85 23.02 13.02
N ASP A 61 -4.54 21.79 13.41
CA ASP A 61 -4.04 21.50 14.75
C ASP A 61 -2.84 20.57 14.68
N GLN A 62 -1.74 21.06 15.22
CA GLN A 62 -0.58 20.25 15.56
C GLN A 62 -0.92 19.46 16.83
N GLY A 63 -1.29 18.19 16.68
CA GLY A 63 -1.26 17.20 17.76
C GLY A 63 -0.28 16.08 17.37
N GLN A 64 0.97 16.14 17.82
CA GLN A 64 1.43 15.45 19.03
C GLN A 64 1.11 13.95 19.05
N ASP A 65 2.12 13.17 18.70
CA ASP A 65 2.58 12.02 19.50
C ASP A 65 1.51 11.02 19.96
N GLN A 66 0.72 10.44 19.05
CA GLN A 66 -0.12 9.27 19.37
C GLN A 66 -0.12 8.26 18.22
N ALA A 67 1.04 7.64 17.97
CA ALA A 67 1.13 6.31 17.35
C ALA A 67 2.40 5.62 17.81
N LYS A 68 2.63 5.61 19.13
CA LYS A 68 3.64 4.75 19.73
C LYS A 68 3.06 3.33 19.68
N ASP A 69 3.69 2.54 18.81
CA ASP A 69 3.45 1.13 18.47
C ASP A 69 2.70 0.83 17.16
N THR A 70 3.51 0.41 16.17
CA THR A 70 3.19 -0.51 15.06
C THR A 70 2.89 0.05 13.66
N ALA A 71 3.45 1.19 13.25
CA ALA A 71 3.55 1.49 11.81
C ALA A 71 4.76 0.75 11.19
N LYS A 72 4.65 -0.57 11.00
CA LYS A 72 5.65 -1.39 10.29
C LYS A 72 5.59 -1.18 8.75
N GLY A 73 5.08 -0.02 8.31
CA GLY A 73 4.72 0.30 6.94
C GLY A 73 5.38 1.58 6.42
N THR A 74 5.34 1.78 5.10
CA THR A 74 5.89 2.97 4.44
C THR A 74 4.85 4.09 4.41
N PRO A 75 5.17 5.37 4.69
CA PRO A 75 4.22 6.46 4.57
C PRO A 75 3.55 6.49 3.18
N ARG A 76 2.23 6.62 3.14
CA ARG A 76 1.48 6.73 1.89
C ARG A 76 1.56 8.16 1.37
N LYS A 77 2.02 8.34 0.13
CA LYS A 77 2.01 9.66 -0.53
C LYS A 77 0.56 10.15 -0.74
N PRO A 78 0.28 11.46 -0.52
CA PRO A 78 -1.04 12.04 -0.76
C PRO A 78 -1.57 11.76 -2.17
N GLY A 79 -2.86 11.42 -2.28
CA GLY A 79 -3.50 11.13 -3.56
C GLY A 79 -3.08 9.81 -4.22
N MET A 80 -2.14 9.05 -3.64
CA MET A 80 -1.68 7.78 -4.21
C MET A 80 -2.19 6.56 -3.43
N ARG A 81 -2.53 5.52 -4.20
CA ARG A 81 -2.78 4.17 -3.70
C ARG A 81 -1.47 3.52 -3.29
N CYS A 82 -1.50 2.61 -2.33
CA CYS A 82 -0.32 1.88 -1.90
C CYS A 82 0.22 0.96 -2.99
N THR A 83 -0.68 0.32 -3.74
CA THR A 83 -0.33 -0.55 -4.86
C THR A 83 0.26 0.20 -6.07
N ASN A 84 0.24 1.54 -6.07
CA ASN A 84 0.92 2.37 -7.07
C ASN A 84 2.31 2.84 -6.58
N GLN A 85 2.63 2.64 -5.30
CA GLN A 85 3.87 3.09 -4.66
C GLN A 85 4.82 1.94 -4.37
N ILE A 86 4.27 0.78 -4.01
CA ILE A 86 5.00 -0.41 -3.64
C ILE A 86 4.49 -1.56 -4.51
N ASP A 87 5.41 -2.37 -5.00
CA ASP A 87 5.09 -3.61 -5.68
C ASP A 87 4.71 -4.69 -4.65
N TYR A 88 3.42 -5.00 -4.58
CA TYR A 88 2.86 -6.02 -3.68
C TYR A 88 2.80 -7.41 -4.35
N ALA A 89 3.63 -7.68 -5.36
CA ALA A 89 3.71 -9.01 -5.96
C ALA A 89 3.94 -10.11 -4.91
N GLY A 90 3.02 -11.10 -4.87
CA GLY A 90 3.04 -12.20 -3.93
C GLY A 90 2.51 -11.86 -2.53
N ASP A 91 1.96 -10.67 -2.30
CA ASP A 91 1.14 -10.40 -1.11
C ASP A 91 -0.16 -11.22 -1.18
N THR A 92 -0.57 -11.76 -0.05
CA THR A 92 -1.75 -12.63 0.03
C THR A 92 -3.04 -11.86 0.14
N ARG A 93 -2.96 -10.60 0.57
CA ARG A 93 -4.10 -9.69 0.62
C ARG A 93 -4.30 -9.09 -0.77
N ASP A 94 -5.55 -8.88 -1.13
CA ASP A 94 -5.86 -8.23 -2.39
C ASP A 94 -5.52 -6.73 -2.37
N ASN A 95 -5.43 -6.16 -3.58
CA ASN A 95 -5.11 -4.76 -3.78
C ASN A 95 -6.13 -3.81 -3.10
N ALA A 96 -7.41 -4.19 -2.97
CA ALA A 96 -8.39 -3.34 -2.31
C ALA A 96 -8.11 -3.29 -0.81
N THR A 97 -7.92 -4.44 -0.15
CA THR A 97 -7.55 -4.51 1.27
C THR A 97 -6.27 -3.72 1.57
N ILE A 98 -5.22 -3.88 0.77
CA ILE A 98 -3.96 -3.14 0.95
C ILE A 98 -4.18 -1.62 0.86
N ASN A 99 -5.00 -1.19 -0.11
CA ASN A 99 -5.29 0.23 -0.31
C ASN A 99 -6.19 0.80 0.78
N SER A 100 -7.14 0.02 1.31
CA SER A 100 -7.96 0.41 2.46
C SER A 100 -7.11 0.60 3.71
N ILE A 101 -6.20 -0.33 4.02
CA ILE A 101 -5.26 -0.18 5.14
C ILE A 101 -4.44 1.11 4.98
N GLY A 102 -3.92 1.38 3.78
CA GLY A 102 -3.20 2.61 3.50
C GLY A 102 -4.06 3.87 3.57
N ASN A 103 -5.34 3.76 3.19
CA ASN A 103 -6.29 4.85 3.31
C ASN A 103 -6.55 5.22 4.77
N ASP A 104 -6.77 4.21 5.60
CA ASP A 104 -7.22 4.37 6.97
C ASP A 104 -6.07 4.74 7.92
N THR A 105 -4.88 4.19 7.68
CA THR A 105 -3.72 4.41 8.55
C THR A 105 -2.81 5.55 8.09
N GLY A 106 -2.90 5.96 6.82
CA GLY A 106 -1.90 6.84 6.20
C GLY A 106 -0.55 6.17 5.88
N TYR A 107 -0.41 4.86 6.15
CA TYR A 107 0.79 4.08 5.85
C TYR A 107 0.47 2.86 4.98
N CYS A 108 1.25 2.67 3.93
CA CYS A 108 1.22 1.46 3.14
C CYS A 108 1.78 0.28 3.94
N PRO A 109 1.00 -0.79 4.14
CA PRO A 109 1.42 -1.90 4.98
C PRO A 109 2.64 -2.60 4.37
N PRO A 110 3.47 -3.29 5.19
CA PRO A 110 4.52 -4.14 4.65
C PRO A 110 3.90 -5.26 3.82
N ILE A 111 4.66 -5.78 2.86
CA ILE A 111 4.26 -6.92 2.03
C ILE A 111 4.14 -8.15 2.93
N GLN A 112 2.96 -8.76 2.95
CA GLN A 112 2.70 -10.05 3.60
C GLN A 112 2.73 -11.12 2.52
N LYS A 113 3.92 -11.63 2.26
CA LYS A 113 4.03 -12.89 1.54
C LYS A 113 3.54 -13.96 2.49
N GLU A 114 2.62 -14.81 2.05
CA GLU A 114 2.47 -16.10 2.71
C GLU A 114 3.86 -16.70 2.58
N GLU A 115 4.59 -16.76 3.69
CA GLU A 115 5.69 -17.70 3.76
C GLU A 115 5.02 -19.05 3.50
N THR A 116 5.16 -19.54 2.29
CA THR A 116 4.81 -20.91 1.94
C THR A 116 5.70 -21.90 2.69
N SER A 117 6.43 -21.44 3.71
CA SER A 117 6.87 -22.19 4.86
C SER A 117 5.67 -22.65 5.69
N LYS A 118 4.83 -23.52 5.11
CA LYS A 118 3.98 -24.46 5.87
C LYS A 118 4.83 -25.47 6.68
N GLY A 119 6.12 -25.21 6.83
CA GLY A 119 7.16 -26.10 7.28
C GLY A 119 7.84 -25.61 8.55
N THR A 120 8.56 -26.52 9.21
CA THR A 120 9.34 -26.17 10.41
C THR A 120 10.65 -25.51 9.99
N LEU A 121 11.10 -24.47 10.69
CA LEU A 121 12.40 -23.84 10.41
C LEU A 121 13.52 -24.89 10.45
N ARG A 122 14.33 -24.94 9.39
CA ARG A 122 15.46 -25.87 9.32
C ARG A 122 16.54 -25.44 10.32
N LYS A 123 16.95 -26.35 11.18
CA LYS A 123 17.90 -26.04 12.26
C LYS A 123 19.34 -26.12 11.75
N GLY A 124 19.91 -24.96 11.43
CA GLY A 124 21.28 -24.82 10.94
C GLY A 124 21.49 -25.59 9.63
N ASP A 125 22.59 -26.34 9.54
CA ASP A 125 22.93 -27.08 8.32
C ASP A 125 22.26 -28.45 8.22
N MET A 126 21.52 -28.90 9.25
CA MET A 126 20.91 -30.24 9.29
C MET A 126 19.90 -30.43 8.15
N LYS A 127 19.79 -31.67 7.66
CA LYS A 127 18.78 -32.04 6.67
C LYS A 127 17.40 -32.10 7.33
N CYS A 128 16.36 -31.87 6.53
CA CYS A 128 15.00 -31.91 7.04
C CYS A 128 14.59 -33.30 7.49
N THR A 129 15.05 -34.32 6.79
CA THR A 129 14.85 -35.72 7.18
C THR A 129 15.58 -36.11 8.46
N ASP A 130 16.56 -35.32 8.92
CA ASP A 130 17.23 -35.52 10.21
C ASP A 130 16.49 -34.79 11.34
N GLN A 131 15.66 -33.80 11.02
CA GLN A 131 14.90 -32.99 11.97
C GLN A 131 13.47 -33.50 12.17
N ILE A 132 12.84 -34.02 11.12
CA ILE A 132 11.44 -34.46 11.09
C ILE A 132 11.35 -35.85 10.50
N ASN A 133 10.50 -36.69 11.09
CA ASN A 133 10.21 -38.02 10.55
C ASN A 133 9.13 -37.93 9.46
N TYR A 134 9.54 -38.08 8.20
CA TYR A 134 8.67 -38.05 7.02
C TYR A 134 8.08 -39.43 6.64
N ALA A 135 7.90 -40.34 7.61
CA ALA A 135 7.30 -41.63 7.33
C ALA A 135 5.89 -41.48 6.72
N GLY A 136 5.70 -42.05 5.53
CA GLY A 136 4.44 -41.97 4.78
C GLY A 136 4.31 -40.71 3.92
N ASP A 137 5.32 -39.85 3.85
CA ASP A 137 5.39 -38.81 2.83
C ASP A 137 5.69 -39.45 1.47
N HIS A 138 4.97 -39.03 0.43
CA HIS A 138 5.17 -39.58 -0.92
C HIS A 138 6.40 -39.01 -1.62
N ARG A 139 6.92 -37.86 -1.17
CA ARG A 139 8.13 -37.26 -1.73
C ARG A 139 9.35 -37.95 -1.15
N ASP A 140 10.38 -38.10 -1.97
CA ASP A 140 11.63 -38.70 -1.52
C ASP A 140 12.43 -37.75 -0.60
N ASN A 141 13.32 -38.35 0.19
CA ASN A 141 14.18 -37.63 1.13
C ASN A 141 15.04 -36.55 0.46
N ALA A 142 15.49 -36.74 -0.78
CA ALA A 142 16.31 -35.76 -1.47
C ALA A 142 15.47 -34.53 -1.87
N THR A 143 14.26 -34.76 -2.39
CA THR A 143 13.29 -33.69 -2.68
C THR A 143 12.96 -32.89 -1.42
N ILE A 144 12.61 -33.54 -0.31
CA ILE A 144 12.32 -32.89 0.98
C ILE A 144 13.51 -32.04 1.45
N ASN A 145 14.71 -32.59 1.36
CA ASN A 145 15.94 -31.90 1.78
C ASN A 145 16.32 -30.75 0.85
N SER A 146 16.00 -30.84 -0.44
CA SER A 146 16.19 -29.73 -1.39
C SER A 146 15.27 -28.58 -1.06
N ILE A 147 13.97 -28.86 -0.83
CA ILE A 147 13.00 -27.84 -0.42
C ILE A 147 13.48 -27.12 0.86
N GLY A 148 13.91 -27.89 1.86
CA GLY A 148 14.48 -27.33 3.09
C GLY A 148 15.77 -26.53 2.89
N ASN A 149 16.59 -26.92 1.92
CA ASN A 149 17.80 -26.18 1.57
C ASN A 149 17.49 -24.84 0.90
N ASP A 150 16.53 -24.85 -0.03
CA ASP A 150 16.23 -23.71 -0.88
C ASP A 150 15.36 -22.67 -0.14
N THR A 151 14.48 -23.13 0.74
CA THR A 151 13.56 -22.25 1.49
C THR A 151 14.07 -21.90 2.88
N GLY A 152 14.97 -22.68 3.46
CA GLY A 152 15.32 -22.59 4.89
C GLY A 152 14.28 -23.21 5.83
N TYR A 153 13.23 -23.85 5.30
CA TYR A 153 12.15 -24.48 6.07
C TYR A 153 11.88 -25.91 5.60
N CYS A 154 11.83 -26.84 6.53
CA CYS A 154 11.48 -28.22 6.29
C CYS A 154 9.99 -28.38 6.02
N PRO A 155 9.58 -28.85 4.83
CA PRO A 155 8.17 -28.86 4.41
C PRO A 155 7.29 -29.68 5.35
N PRO A 156 5.98 -29.40 5.42
CA PRO A 156 5.04 -30.26 6.16
C PRO A 156 5.00 -31.66 5.53
N ILE A 157 4.61 -32.67 6.30
CA ILE A 157 4.44 -34.05 5.80
C ILE A 157 3.20 -34.12 4.90
N GLU A 158 3.33 -34.71 3.71
CA GLU A 158 2.27 -34.88 2.71
C GLU A 158 1.92 -36.36 2.52
N LYS A 159 0.72 -36.77 2.97
CA LYS A 159 0.22 -38.16 2.89
C LYS A 159 -0.51 -38.47 1.60
#